data_AF-A0A936FTP2-F1
#
_entry.id   AF-A0A936FTP2-F1
#
_cell.length_a   1.000
_cell.length_b   1.000
_cell.length_c   1.000
_cell.angle_alpha   90.00
_cell.angle_beta   90.00
_cell.angle_gamma   90.00
#
_symmetry.space_group_name_H-M   'P 1'
#
loop_
_entity.id
_entity.type
_entity.pdbx_description
1 polymer ?
#
loop_
_entity_poly.entity_id
_entity_poly.type
_entity_poly.pdbx_seq_one_letter_code
_entity_poly.pdbx_strand_id
1 'polypeptide(L)'
;MDGRPTWMSKFVESAFASKLDKGNDFLVFGKDFQGFPIGCNMTYRKSFLNDIGGFDPELGRKGDLGLAGEEKHIFMESLKYNQPVYYLPNVVVHHVIESNRLEEKYLVNLSIGIGKSENYRTKQISRIENIKKFF
;
A
#
# COMPACT_ATOMS: atom_id res chain seq x y z
N MET A 1 -24.86 13.55 1.95
CA MET A 1 -23.45 13.92 1.67
C MET A 1 -22.60 13.16 2.66
N ASP A 2 -21.59 12.44 2.19
CA ASP A 2 -20.73 11.53 2.97
C ASP A 2 -19.79 12.24 3.98
N GLY A 3 -19.96 13.55 4.21
CA GLY A 3 -19.14 14.33 5.12
C GLY A 3 -17.71 14.59 4.63
N ARG A 4 -17.39 14.21 3.39
CA ARG A 4 -16.05 14.38 2.82
C ARG A 4 -15.73 15.87 2.60
N PRO A 5 -14.58 16.38 3.07
CA PRO A 5 -14.16 17.75 2.77
C PRO A 5 -13.90 17.96 1.27
N THR A 6 -14.32 19.09 0.72
CA THR A 6 -14.16 19.42 -0.72
C THR A 6 -12.69 19.54 -1.15
N TRP A 7 -11.80 19.85 -0.22
CA TRP A 7 -10.35 19.93 -0.48
C TRP A 7 -9.66 18.55 -0.49
N MET A 8 -10.32 17.49 -0.03
CA MET A 8 -9.71 16.15 0.11
C MET A 8 -9.63 15.43 -1.24
N SER A 9 -8.47 15.50 -1.89
CA SER A 9 -8.23 14.76 -3.13
C SER A 9 -8.16 13.24 -2.90
N LYS A 10 -8.39 12.44 -3.95
CA LYS A 10 -8.25 10.98 -3.91
C LYS A 10 -6.86 10.50 -3.49
N PHE A 11 -5.82 11.27 -3.81
CA PHE A 11 -4.44 10.95 -3.48
C PHE A 11 -4.18 11.11 -2.00
N VAL A 12 -4.70 12.19 -1.42
CA VAL A 12 -4.56 12.45 0.01
C VAL A 12 -5.39 11.41 0.79
N GLU A 13 -6.61 11.12 0.36
CA GLU A 13 -7.46 10.12 1.00
C GLU A 13 -6.84 8.70 0.96
N SER A 14 -6.28 8.29 -0.17
CA SER A 14 -5.65 6.97 -0.27
C SER A 14 -4.32 6.88 0.48
N ALA A 15 -3.45 7.89 0.38
CA ALA A 15 -2.12 7.83 0.99
C ALA A 15 -2.13 8.11 2.50
N PHE A 16 -2.99 9.03 2.99
CA PHE A 16 -3.01 9.44 4.40
C PHE A 16 -4.11 8.76 5.21
N ALA A 17 -5.32 8.67 4.66
CA ALA A 17 -6.42 8.01 5.36
C ALA A 17 -6.45 6.50 5.13
N SER A 18 -5.62 5.99 4.22
CA SER A 18 -5.55 4.57 3.88
C SER A 18 -6.91 3.99 3.47
N LYS A 19 -7.76 4.82 2.86
CA LYS A 19 -9.11 4.41 2.45
C LYS A 19 -9.04 3.61 1.16
N LEU A 20 -9.62 2.42 1.20
CA LEU A 20 -9.88 1.58 0.04
C LEU A 20 -11.31 1.07 0.10
N ASP A 21 -12.21 1.75 -0.62
CA ASP A 21 -13.60 1.35 -0.79
C ASP A 21 -13.85 1.10 -2.28
N LYS A 22 -14.27 -0.12 -2.61
CA LYS A 22 -14.60 -0.54 -3.97
C LYS A 22 -16.07 -0.96 -4.11
N GLY A 23 -16.91 -0.57 -3.15
CA GLY A 23 -18.30 -0.98 -3.10
C GLY A 23 -18.46 -2.42 -2.64
N ASN A 24 -19.55 -3.05 -3.08
CA ASN A 24 -20.02 -4.33 -2.54
C ASN A 24 -19.56 -5.55 -3.37
N ASP A 25 -18.72 -5.33 -4.38
CA ASP A 25 -18.30 -6.39 -5.28
C ASP A 25 -17.05 -7.09 -4.77
N PHE A 26 -17.01 -8.41 -4.96
CA PHE A 26 -15.78 -9.18 -4.84
C PHE A 26 -14.89 -8.88 -6.06
N LEU A 27 -13.64 -8.51 -5.82
CA LEU A 27 -12.70 -8.15 -6.90
C LEU A 27 -11.38 -8.90 -6.76
N VAL A 28 -10.72 -9.16 -7.90
CA VAL A 28 -9.36 -9.67 -7.98
C VAL A 28 -8.42 -8.52 -8.42
N PHE A 29 -7.45 -8.17 -7.57
CA PHE A 29 -6.43 -7.19 -7.91
C PHE A 29 -5.58 -7.65 -9.10
N GLY A 30 -5.22 -6.71 -9.99
CA GLY A 30 -4.48 -6.99 -11.23
C GLY A 30 -5.34 -7.51 -12.39
N LYS A 31 -6.56 -7.99 -12.10
CA LYS A 31 -7.52 -8.44 -13.11
C LYS A 31 -8.72 -7.49 -13.20
N ASP A 32 -9.44 -7.31 -12.10
CA ASP A 32 -10.66 -6.50 -12.04
C ASP A 32 -10.37 -5.06 -11.60
N PHE A 33 -9.22 -4.85 -10.92
CA PHE A 33 -8.77 -3.53 -10.49
C PHE A 33 -7.26 -3.35 -10.66
N GLN A 34 -6.88 -2.30 -11.39
CA GLN A 34 -5.48 -1.90 -11.54
C GLN A 34 -5.05 -0.99 -10.39
N GLY A 35 -4.38 -1.60 -9.42
CA GLY A 35 -3.85 -0.98 -8.21
C GLY A 35 -3.22 -2.04 -7.32
N PHE A 36 -2.76 -1.65 -6.14
CA PHE A 36 -2.26 -2.58 -5.12
C PHE A 36 -3.10 -2.42 -3.84
N PRO A 37 -3.23 -3.48 -3.03
CA PRO A 37 -4.01 -3.43 -1.79
C PRO A 37 -3.36 -2.52 -0.74
N ILE A 38 -4.17 -2.07 0.22
CA ILE A 38 -3.70 -1.28 1.37
C ILE A 38 -3.53 -2.21 2.58
N GLY A 39 -2.40 -2.10 3.28
CA GLY A 39 -1.99 -2.99 4.38
C GLY A 39 -2.85 -2.96 5.65
N CYS A 40 -3.85 -2.08 5.76
CA CYS A 40 -4.61 -1.86 7.00
C CYS A 40 -5.46 -3.07 7.45
N ASN A 41 -5.88 -3.92 6.52
CA ASN A 41 -6.69 -5.10 6.82
C ASN A 41 -6.42 -6.21 5.79
N MET A 42 -5.26 -6.86 5.93
CA MET A 42 -4.83 -7.92 5.03
C MET A 42 -4.60 -9.21 5.79
N THR A 43 -4.92 -10.33 5.15
CA THR A 43 -4.63 -11.68 5.65
C THR A 43 -3.88 -12.44 4.59
N TYR A 44 -2.90 -13.22 5.01
CA TYR A 44 -2.02 -13.98 4.11
C TYR A 44 -2.05 -15.46 4.48
N ARG A 45 -1.87 -16.33 3.49
CA ARG A 45 -1.58 -17.74 3.76
C ARG A 45 -0.15 -17.86 4.26
N LYS A 46 0.04 -18.49 5.44
CA LYS A 46 1.36 -18.71 6.02
C LYS A 46 2.31 -19.44 5.07
N SER A 47 1.81 -20.46 4.36
CA SER A 47 2.61 -21.21 3.38
C SER A 47 3.16 -20.29 2.29
N PHE A 48 2.31 -19.44 1.72
CA PHE A 48 2.73 -18.50 0.68
C PHE A 48 3.79 -17.51 1.19
N LEU A 49 3.62 -16.97 2.41
CA LEU A 49 4.65 -16.12 3.02
C LEU A 49 5.98 -16.85 3.18
N ASN A 50 5.96 -18.11 3.62
CA ASN A 50 7.18 -18.91 3.74
C ASN A 50 7.85 -19.14 2.36
N ASP A 51 7.06 -19.40 1.33
CA ASP A 51 7.57 -19.68 -0.03
C ASP A 51 8.28 -18.47 -0.65
N ILE A 52 7.82 -17.25 -0.34
CA ILE A 52 8.41 -16.01 -0.86
C ILE A 52 9.47 -15.40 0.06
N GLY A 53 9.76 -16.01 1.21
CA GLY A 53 10.74 -15.52 2.18
C GLY A 53 10.22 -14.45 3.16
N GLY A 54 8.90 -14.24 3.21
CA GLY A 54 8.24 -13.32 4.14
C GLY A 54 8.21 -11.87 3.67
N PHE A 55 8.24 -10.94 4.62
CA PHE A 55 8.32 -9.50 4.35
C PHE A 55 9.77 -9.07 4.14
N ASP A 56 9.98 -8.09 3.28
CA ASP A 56 11.28 -7.45 3.07
C ASP A 56 11.62 -6.54 4.27
N PRO A 57 12.67 -6.86 5.07
CA PRO A 57 13.01 -6.12 6.28
C PRO A 57 13.59 -4.72 6.01
N GLU A 58 13.88 -4.39 4.75
CA GLU A 58 14.31 -3.05 4.35
C GLU A 58 13.13 -2.14 3.94
N LEU A 59 11.92 -2.69 3.89
CA LEU A 59 10.66 -1.95 3.72
C LEU A 59 9.92 -1.83 5.05
N GLY A 60 8.90 -0.97 5.07
CA GLY A 60 8.07 -0.79 6.25
C GLY A 60 8.67 0.13 7.30
N ARG A 61 7.84 0.53 8.27
CA ARG A 61 8.23 1.55 9.26
C ARG A 61 9.41 1.10 10.09
N LYS A 62 10.46 1.94 10.15
CA LYS A 62 11.69 1.66 10.87
C LYS A 62 12.04 2.85 11.79
N GLY A 63 11.73 2.72 13.07
CA GLY A 63 11.79 3.84 14.01
C GLY A 63 10.90 5.00 13.55
N ASP A 64 11.46 6.21 13.49
CA ASP A 64 10.75 7.41 13.03
C ASP A 64 10.68 7.54 11.50
N LEU A 65 11.27 6.61 10.75
CA LEU A 65 11.22 6.62 9.29
C LEU A 65 9.89 6.03 8.79
N GLY A 66 9.09 6.88 8.15
CA GLY A 66 7.82 6.51 7.51
C GLY A 66 7.95 5.71 6.21
N LEU A 67 8.90 4.77 6.15
CA LEU A 67 9.03 3.84 5.02
C LEU A 67 7.74 3.00 4.88
N ALA A 68 7.44 2.62 3.65
CA ALA A 68 6.23 1.89 3.26
C ALA A 68 6.56 0.76 2.27
N GLY A 69 5.53 0.04 1.79
CA GLY A 69 5.64 -0.87 0.65
C GLY A 69 5.78 -2.35 1.00
N GLU A 70 5.64 -2.73 2.26
CA GLU A 70 5.61 -4.12 2.72
C GLU A 70 4.51 -4.92 2.01
N GLU A 71 3.29 -4.39 2.04
CA GLU A 71 2.11 -4.97 1.38
C GLU A 71 2.28 -5.03 -0.14
N LYS A 72 2.96 -4.03 -0.70
CA LYS A 72 3.22 -3.96 -2.14
C LYS A 72 4.26 -4.99 -2.56
N HIS A 73 5.27 -5.26 -1.72
CA HIS A 73 6.23 -6.35 -1.95
C HIS A 73 5.49 -7.69 -2.06
N ILE A 74 4.66 -8.02 -1.06
CA ILE A 74 3.88 -9.27 -1.06
C ILE A 74 2.92 -9.33 -2.26
N PHE A 75 2.28 -8.20 -2.61
CA PHE A 75 1.40 -8.12 -3.78
C PHE A 75 2.15 -8.43 -5.09
N MET A 76 3.33 -7.86 -5.28
CA MET A 76 4.14 -8.10 -6.48
C MET A 76 4.62 -9.56 -6.57
N GLU A 77 5.02 -10.17 -5.44
CA GLU A 77 5.34 -11.59 -5.41
C GLU A 77 4.11 -12.45 -5.73
N SER A 78 2.93 -12.08 -5.23
CA SER A 78 1.67 -12.76 -5.56
C SER A 78 1.43 -12.77 -7.07
N LEU A 79 1.62 -11.64 -7.75
CA LEU A 79 1.51 -11.56 -9.21
C LEU A 79 2.54 -12.44 -9.93
N LYS A 80 3.79 -12.47 -9.48
CA LYS A 80 4.85 -13.32 -10.08
C LYS A 80 4.53 -14.81 -9.98
N TYR A 81 3.99 -15.26 -8.85
CA TYR A 81 3.60 -16.64 -8.60
C TYR A 81 2.17 -16.97 -9.06
N ASN A 82 1.54 -16.05 -9.79
CA ASN A 82 0.16 -16.17 -10.27
C ASN A 82 -0.85 -16.51 -9.15
N GLN A 83 -0.58 -16.02 -7.94
CA GLN A 83 -1.45 -16.13 -6.78
C GLN A 83 -2.45 -14.96 -6.78
N PRO A 84 -3.76 -15.25 -6.66
CA PRO A 84 -4.77 -14.21 -6.69
C PRO A 84 -4.79 -13.41 -5.37
N VAL A 85 -5.04 -12.11 -5.50
CA VAL A 85 -5.23 -11.20 -4.36
C VAL A 85 -6.64 -10.63 -4.44
N TYR A 86 -7.41 -10.83 -3.38
CA TYR A 86 -8.85 -10.55 -3.37
C TYR A 86 -9.19 -9.33 -2.53
N TYR A 87 -10.11 -8.50 -3.04
CA TYR A 87 -10.86 -7.54 -2.24
C TYR A 87 -12.14 -8.20 -1.73
N LEU A 88 -12.34 -8.19 -0.41
CA LEU A 88 -13.50 -8.76 0.24
C LEU A 88 -14.36 -7.62 0.81
N PRO A 89 -15.53 -7.31 0.22
CA PRO A 89 -16.32 -6.12 0.60
C PRO A 89 -16.86 -6.20 2.04
N ASN A 90 -17.05 -7.41 2.56
CA ASN A 90 -17.58 -7.64 3.91
C ASN A 90 -16.49 -7.63 5.00
N VAL A 91 -15.21 -7.51 4.62
CA VAL A 91 -14.07 -7.52 5.56
C VAL A 91 -13.64 -6.09 5.83
N VAL A 92 -14.33 -5.45 6.77
CA VAL A 92 -14.21 -4.01 7.05
C VAL A 92 -13.34 -3.76 8.29
N VAL A 93 -12.52 -2.72 8.23
CA VAL A 93 -11.83 -2.13 9.40
C VAL A 93 -12.20 -0.65 9.51
N HIS A 94 -12.44 -0.18 10.72
CA HIS A 94 -12.58 1.25 10.99
C HIS A 94 -11.23 1.80 11.45
N HIS A 95 -10.60 2.61 10.59
CA HIS A 95 -9.28 3.17 10.85
C HIS A 95 -9.39 4.47 11.65
N VAL A 96 -8.81 4.48 12.85
CA VAL A 96 -8.69 5.68 13.68
C VAL A 96 -7.40 6.39 13.30
N ILE A 97 -7.50 7.65 12.86
CA ILE A 97 -6.35 8.47 12.50
C ILE A 97 -6.00 9.36 13.69
N GLU A 98 -4.81 9.16 14.24
CA GLU A 98 -4.27 9.97 15.33
C GLU A 98 -4.03 11.41 14.89
N SER A 99 -4.14 12.36 15.83
CA SER A 99 -4.03 13.80 15.54
C SER A 99 -2.68 14.20 14.93
N ASN A 100 -1.58 13.59 15.39
CA ASN A 100 -0.23 13.81 14.85
C ASN A 100 -0.13 13.44 13.35
N ARG A 101 -0.96 12.52 12.85
CA ARG A 101 -0.99 12.12 11.42
C ARG A 101 -1.72 13.12 10.54
N LEU A 102 -2.41 14.08 11.16
CA LEU A 102 -3.08 15.19 10.47
C LEU A 102 -2.17 16.41 10.34
N GLU A 103 -0.95 16.37 10.90
CA GLU A 103 0.03 17.44 10.80
C GLU A 103 0.81 17.41 9.48
N GLU A 104 1.15 18.59 8.96
CA GLU A 104 1.97 18.74 7.75
C GLU A 104 3.31 17.99 7.85
N LYS A 105 3.93 18.00 9.03
CA LYS A 105 5.18 17.29 9.29
C LYS A 105 5.04 15.79 9.03
N TYR A 106 3.95 15.17 9.45
CA TYR A 106 3.70 13.75 9.19
C TYR A 106 3.49 13.50 7.70
N LEU A 107 2.71 14.34 7.03
CA LEU A 107 2.46 14.30 5.59
C LEU A 107 3.77 14.33 4.78
N VAL A 108 4.68 15.26 5.10
CA VAL A 108 6.00 15.38 4.45
C VAL A 108 6.84 14.13 4.71
N ASN A 109 6.94 13.69 5.97
CA ASN A 109 7.75 12.53 6.33
C ASN A 109 7.24 11.24 5.66
N LEU A 110 5.92 11.04 5.62
CA LEU A 110 5.31 9.89 4.94
C LEU A 110 5.62 9.92 3.43
N SER A 111 5.47 11.09 2.79
CA SER A 111 5.74 11.24 1.35
C SER A 111 7.20 10.93 1.01
N ILE A 112 8.15 11.44 1.81
CA ILE A 112 9.58 11.13 1.67
C ILE A 112 9.82 9.63 1.88
N GLY A 113 9.20 9.02 2.88
CA GLY A 113 9.32 7.60 3.18
C GLY A 113 8.82 6.72 2.05
N ILE A 114 7.64 7.00 1.50
CA ILE A 114 7.09 6.33 0.31
C ILE A 114 8.07 6.43 -0.87
N GLY A 115 8.63 7.62 -1.12
CA GLY A 115 9.60 7.84 -2.20
C GLY A 115 10.88 7.02 -2.02
N LYS A 116 11.43 6.98 -0.79
CA LYS A 116 12.61 6.18 -0.45
C LYS A 116 12.34 4.69 -0.66
N SER A 117 11.21 4.19 -0.17
CA SER A 117 10.78 2.80 -0.35
C SER A 117 10.60 2.42 -1.82
N GLU A 118 9.95 3.26 -2.62
CA GLU A 118 9.80 3.00 -4.06
C GLU A 118 11.14 3.03 -4.80
N ASN A 119 12.06 3.93 -4.43
CA ASN A 119 13.40 3.96 -5.00
C ASN A 119 14.17 2.67 -4.70
N TYR A 120 14.15 2.22 -3.44
CA TYR A 120 14.76 0.95 -3.03
C TYR A 120 14.16 -0.22 -3.82
N ARG A 121 12.84 -0.39 -3.76
CA ARG A 121 12.13 -1.52 -4.39
C ARG A 121 12.35 -1.61 -5.89
N THR A 122 12.31 -0.49 -6.60
CA THR A 122 12.47 -0.48 -8.06
C THR A 122 13.90 -0.74 -8.51
N LYS A 123 14.92 -0.32 -7.73
CA LYS A 123 16.32 -0.68 -7.99
C LYS A 123 16.58 -2.19 -7.88
N GLN A 124 15.87 -2.88 -6.99
CA GLN A 124 15.96 -4.34 -6.87
C GLN A 124 15.36 -5.06 -8.10
N ILE A 125 14.46 -4.41 -8.85
CA ILE A 125 13.85 -4.99 -10.04
C ILE A 125 14.74 -4.74 -11.27
N SER A 126 14.95 -3.47 -11.63
CA SER A 126 15.87 -3.09 -12.71
C SER A 126 16.10 -1.57 -12.75
N ARG A 127 17.17 -1.17 -13.43
CA ARG A 127 17.43 0.26 -13.71
C ARG A 127 16.30 0.91 -14.52
N ILE A 128 15.68 0.17 -15.44
CA ILE A 128 14.58 0.67 -16.28
C ILE A 128 13.34 0.95 -15.41
N GLU A 129 12.95 0.01 -14.54
CA GLU A 129 11.81 0.19 -13.64
C GLU A 129 12.00 1.34 -12.65
N ASN A 130 13.24 1.61 -12.22
CA ASN A 130 13.55 2.76 -11.40
C ASN A 130 13.39 4.09 -12.16
N ILE A 131 13.85 4.17 -13.42
CA ILE A 131 13.75 5.38 -14.24
C ILE A 131 12.28 5.74 -14.54
N LYS A 132 11.42 4.74 -14.79
CA LYS A 132 9.96 4.92 -14.99
C LYS A 132 9.22 5.57 -13.81
N LYS A 133 9.88 5.80 -12.67
CA LYS A 133 9.27 6.51 -11.53
C LYS A 133 9.50 8.02 -11.55
N PHE A 134 10.38 8.50 -12.43
CA PHE A 134 10.72 9.93 -12.56
C PHE A 134 10.08 10.61 -13.77
N PHE A 135 9.46 9.82 -14.66
CA PHE A 135 8.80 10.24 -15.90
C PHE A 135 7.46 9.54 -16.02
#